data_AF-A0A3M8DMX3-F1
#
_entry.id   AF-A0A3M8DMX3-F1
#
_cell.length_a   1.000
_cell.length_b   1.000
_cell.length_c   1.000
_cell.angle_alpha   90.00
_cell.angle_beta   90.00
_cell.angle_gamma   90.00
#
_symmetry.space_group_name_H-M   'P 1'
#
loop_
_entity.id
_entity.type
_entity.pdbx_description
1 polymer ?
#
loop_
_entity_poly.entity_id
_entity_poly.type
_entity_poly.pdbx_seq_one_letter_code
_entity_poly.pdbx_strand_id
1 'polypeptide(L)' 'MKIALHHIAYQIGYHPNEMAKLVHDGEITGDVPENNPQSKDAWVDLHSLRNFIQWRRDQGRIDTMFYDKAIRHIDKHLRR' A
#
# COMPACT_ATOMS: atom_id res chain seq x y z
N MET A 1 -8.95 -3.08 7.18
CA MET A 1 -9.32 -1.65 7.33
C MET A 1 -8.86 -0.88 6.10
N LYS A 2 -9.70 -0.02 5.54
CA LYS A 2 -9.48 0.61 4.23
C LYS A 2 -8.91 2.02 4.35
N ILE A 3 -8.04 2.41 3.44
CA ILE A 3 -7.54 3.77 3.30
C ILE A 3 -7.50 4.18 1.83
N ALA A 4 -7.65 5.49 1.55
CA ALA A 4 -7.47 6.04 0.23
C ALA A 4 -6.07 5.68 -0.33
N LEU A 5 -6.05 5.12 -1.54
CA LEU A 5 -4.83 4.57 -2.16
C LEU A 5 -3.74 5.63 -2.31
N HIS A 6 -4.08 6.76 -2.92
CA HIS A 6 -3.12 7.86 -3.15
C HIS A 6 -2.50 8.38 -1.84
N HIS A 7 -3.26 8.40 -0.74
CA HIS A 7 -2.78 8.92 0.54
C HIS A 7 -1.71 8.00 1.15
N ILE A 8 -1.96 6.69 1.19
CA ILE A 8 -0.99 5.76 1.78
C ILE A 8 0.22 5.52 0.87
N ALA A 9 0.04 5.50 -0.45
CA ALA A 9 1.13 5.29 -1.41
C ALA A 9 2.30 6.24 -1.19
N TYR A 10 2.04 7.56 -1.17
CA TYR A 10 3.08 8.56 -0.96
C TYR A 10 3.73 8.47 0.42
N GLN A 11 2.97 8.10 1.46
CA GLN A 11 3.50 7.98 2.81
C GLN A 11 4.51 6.84 2.92
N ILE A 12 4.26 5.72 2.24
CA ILE A 12 5.15 4.56 2.29
C ILE A 12 6.20 4.53 1.17
N GLY A 13 6.21 5.54 0.29
CA GLY A 13 7.22 5.70 -0.76
C GLY A 13 6.92 4.97 -2.07
N TYR A 14 5.66 4.62 -2.33
CA TYR A 14 5.19 4.15 -3.64
C TYR A 14 4.56 5.30 -4.43
N HIS A 15 4.66 5.26 -5.74
CA HIS A 15 3.80 6.08 -6.59
C HIS A 15 2.37 5.49 -6.61
N PRO A 16 1.28 6.29 -6.62
CA PRO A 16 -0.08 5.77 -6.66
C PRO A 16 -0.34 4.81 -7.84
N ASN A 17 0.24 5.07 -9.01
CA ASN A 17 0.14 4.16 -10.16
C ASN A 17 0.79 2.80 -9.90
N GLU A 18 1.91 2.74 -9.17
CA GLU A 18 2.54 1.48 -8.81
C GLU A 18 1.66 0.70 -7.83
N MET A 19 1.08 1.40 -6.85
CA MET A 19 0.17 0.77 -5.89
C MET A 19 -1.13 0.30 -6.56
N ALA A 20 -1.68 1.06 -7.51
CA ALA A 20 -2.83 0.61 -8.30
C ALA A 20 -2.50 -0.64 -9.12
N LYS A 21 -1.31 -0.70 -9.70
CA LYS A 21 -0.85 -1.92 -10.37
C LYS A 21 -0.83 -3.12 -9.42
N LEU A 22 -0.34 -2.95 -8.18
CA LEU A 22 -0.37 -4.04 -7.18
C LEU A 22 -1.79 -4.51 -6.86
N VAL A 23 -2.78 -3.59 -6.84
CA VAL A 23 -4.20 -3.96 -6.68
C VAL A 23 -4.69 -4.74 -7.90
N HIS A 24 -4.42 -4.26 -9.11
CA HIS A 24 -4.83 -4.92 -10.34
C HIS A 24 -4.19 -6.30 -10.54
N ASP A 25 -2.93 -6.45 -10.14
CA ASP A 25 -2.18 -7.70 -10.20
C ASP A 25 -2.61 -8.67 -9.08
N GLY A 26 -3.46 -8.24 -8.14
CA GLY A 26 -3.97 -9.07 -7.04
C GLY A 26 -2.98 -9.26 -5.88
N GLU A 27 -1.86 -8.53 -5.88
CA GLU A 27 -0.81 -8.58 -4.86
C GLU A 27 -1.27 -7.96 -3.53
N ILE A 28 -2.13 -6.94 -3.61
CA ILE A 28 -2.77 -6.30 -2.46
C ILE A 28 -4.28 -6.16 -2.69
N THR A 29 -5.07 -6.35 -1.65
CA THR A 29 -6.52 -6.13 -1.69
C THR A 29 -6.83 -4.64 -1.75
N GLY A 30 -7.63 -4.24 -2.72
CA GLY A 30 -8.07 -2.86 -2.90
C GLY A 30 -9.09 -2.75 -4.02
N ASP A 31 -9.44 -1.52 -4.35
CA ASP A 31 -10.24 -1.18 -5.52
C ASP A 31 -9.70 0.09 -6.16
N VAL A 32 -9.63 0.11 -7.48
CA VAL A 32 -9.16 1.26 -8.27
C VAL A 32 -10.13 1.48 -9.43
N PRO A 33 -11.22 2.23 -9.19
CA PRO A 33 -12.23 2.48 -10.21
C PRO A 33 -11.63 3.16 -11.44
N GLU A 34 -12.00 2.68 -12.62
CA GLU A 34 -11.52 3.19 -13.92
C GLU A 34 -9.98 3.19 -14.05
N ASN A 35 -9.28 2.39 -13.25
CA ASN A 35 -7.81 2.42 -13.13
C ASN A 35 -7.28 3.83 -12.80
N ASN A 36 -8.06 4.61 -12.04
CA ASN A 36 -7.70 5.94 -11.58
C ASN A 36 -7.26 5.92 -10.11
N PRO A 37 -5.94 5.86 -9.81
CA PRO A 37 -5.44 5.85 -8.43
C PRO A 37 -5.72 7.13 -7.63
N GLN A 38 -6.05 8.23 -8.31
CA GLN A 38 -6.42 9.50 -7.68
C GLN A 38 -7.93 9.61 -7.42
N SER A 39 -8.72 8.62 -7.83
CA SER A 39 -10.14 8.59 -7.53
C SER A 39 -10.38 8.65 -6.02
N LYS A 40 -11.43 9.36 -5.61
CA LYS A 40 -11.86 9.39 -4.20
C LYS A 40 -12.31 8.02 -3.71
N ASP A 41 -12.74 7.19 -4.65
CA ASP A 41 -13.22 5.83 -4.39
C ASP A 41 -12.10 4.78 -4.51
N ALA A 42 -10.86 5.19 -4.86
CA ALA A 42 -9.72 4.27 -4.88
C ALA A 42 -9.20 4.02 -3.47
N TRP A 43 -9.13 2.76 -3.06
CA TRP A 43 -8.73 2.36 -1.70
C TRP A 43 -7.91 1.08 -1.68
N VAL A 44 -7.16 0.88 -0.59
CA VAL A 44 -6.42 -0.36 -0.31
C VAL A 44 -6.70 -0.84 1.12
N ASP A 45 -6.67 -2.15 1.33
CA ASP A 45 -6.73 -2.74 2.67
C ASP A 45 -5.35 -2.73 3.32
N LEU A 46 -5.29 -2.16 4.53
CA LEU A 46 -4.04 -1.98 5.27
C LEU A 46 -3.41 -3.30 5.75
N HIS A 47 -4.19 -4.34 6.06
CA HIS A 47 -3.61 -5.62 6.47
C HIS A 47 -2.98 -6.34 5.28
N SER A 48 -3.68 -6.35 4.15
CA SER A 48 -3.14 -6.88 2.89
C SER A 48 -1.86 -6.14 2.49
N LEU A 49 -1.87 -4.80 2.53
CA LEU A 49 -0.69 -3.98 2.24
C LEU A 49 0.47 -4.28 3.22
N ARG A 50 0.19 -4.39 4.53
CA ARG A 50 1.21 -4.74 5.53
C ARG A 50 1.87 -6.08 5.24
N ASN A 51 1.07 -7.08 4.90
CA ASN A 51 1.55 -8.43 4.58
C ASN A 51 2.41 -8.42 3.31
N PHE A 52 1.99 -7.69 2.28
CA PHE A 52 2.78 -7.52 1.07
C PHE A 52 4.13 -6.87 1.35
N ILE A 53 4.17 -5.79 2.15
CA ILE A 53 5.43 -5.13 2.52
C ILE A 53 6.35 -6.07 3.30
N GLN A 54 5.82 -6.83 4.27
CA GLN A 54 6.59 -7.86 4.98
C GLN A 54 7.16 -8.90 4.01
N TRP A 55 6.32 -9.42 3.11
CA TRP A 55 6.75 -10.41 2.13
C TRP A 55 7.87 -9.86 1.23
N ARG A 56 7.76 -8.60 0.75
CA ARG A 56 8.83 -7.94 -0.02
C ARG A 56 10.14 -7.84 0.76
N ARG A 57 10.06 -7.58 2.07
CA ARG A 57 11.22 -7.53 2.97
C ARG A 57 11.87 -8.91 3.12
N ASP A 58 11.08 -9.94 3.33
CA ASP A 58 11.55 -11.32 3.50
C ASP A 58 12.24 -11.84 2.23
N GLN A 59 11.80 -11.38 1.06
CA GLN A 59 12.44 -11.66 -0.23
C GLN A 59 13.71 -10.83 -0.50
N GLY A 60 14.14 -9.96 0.43
CA GLY A 60 15.27 -9.05 0.23
C GLY A 60 15.03 -7.99 -0.86
N ARG A 61 13.77 -7.75 -1.26
CA ARG A 61 13.42 -6.82 -2.34
C ARG A 61 13.26 -5.37 -1.89
N ILE A 62 13.27 -5.12 -0.59
CA ILE A 62 13.26 -3.79 0.02
C ILE A 62 14.25 -3.76 1.21
N ASP A 63 14.90 -2.62 1.39
CA ASP A 63 15.84 -2.42 2.50
C ASP A 63 15.13 -2.18 3.84
N THR A 64 15.91 -2.17 4.92
CA THR A 64 15.38 -2.00 6.28
C THR A 64 14.74 -0.63 6.47
N MET A 65 15.34 0.42 5.89
CA MET A 65 14.89 1.80 6.05
C MET A 65 13.52 2.01 5.39
N PHE A 66 13.33 1.48 4.19
CA PHE A 66 12.06 1.49 3.47
C PHE A 66 10.99 0.71 4.25
N TYR A 67 11.32 -0.51 4.68
CA TYR A 67 10.40 -1.34 5.46
C TYR A 67 9.93 -0.63 6.74
N ASP A 68 10.86 -0.10 7.54
CA ASP A 68 10.55 0.57 8.80
C ASP A 68 9.66 1.80 8.59
N LYS A 69 9.92 2.57 7.53
CA LYS A 69 9.08 3.70 7.15
C LYS A 69 7.67 3.23 6.77
N ALA A 70 7.56 2.23 5.91
CA ALA A 70 6.28 1.72 5.42
C ALA A 70 5.41 1.19 6.57
N ILE A 71 5.96 0.30 7.40
CA ILE A 71 5.24 -0.29 8.53
C ILE A 71 4.82 0.76 9.55
N ARG A 72 5.66 1.76 9.85
CA ARG A 72 5.28 2.86 10.76
C ARG A 72 4.03 3.59 10.29
N HIS A 73 3.93 3.90 8.99
CA HIS A 73 2.76 4.59 8.44
C HIS A 73 1.53 3.69 8.40
N ILE A 74 1.70 2.42 8.01
CA ILE A 74 0.60 1.44 7.98
C ILE A 74 0.06 1.20 9.39
N ASP A 75 0.92 0.92 10.38
CA ASP A 75 0.53 0.66 11.77
C ASP A 75 -0.10 1.90 12.42
N LYS A 76 0.35 3.12 12.07
CA LYS A 76 -0.28 4.36 12.52
C LYS A 76 -1.74 4.43 12.06
N HIS A 77 -2.03 4.02 10.83
CA HIS A 77 -3.42 3.99 10.37
C HIS A 77 -4.19 2.84 11.02
N LEU A 78 -3.60 1.64 11.14
CA LEU A 78 -4.24 0.47 11.79
C LEU A 78 -4.69 0.71 13.24
N ARG A 79 -4.07 1.65 13.96
CA ARG A 79 -4.41 2.00 15.34
C ARG A 79 -5.47 3.11 15.48
N ARG A 80 -5.89 3.73 14.37
CA ARG A 80 -6.93 4.75 14.34
C ARG A 80 -8.30 4.11 14.16
#